data_AF-A0AAU1T7K5-F1
#
_entry.id   AF-A0AAU1T7K5-F1
#
_cell.length_a   1.000
_cell.length_b   1.000
_cell.length_c   1.000
_cell.angle_alpha   90.00
_cell.angle_beta   90.00
_cell.angle_gamma   90.00
#
_symmetry.space_group_name_H-M   'P 1'
#
loop_
_entity.id
_entity.type
_entity.pdbx_description
1 polymer ?
#
loop_
_entity_poly.entity_id
_entity_poly.type
_entity_poly.pdbx_seq_one_letter_code
_entity_poly.pdbx_strand_id
1 'polypeptide(L)'
;MCDAAETRPGIDPDRLSFTIALQTAADQIVNASNITGSDRGIAKAVLADPLPARRPRISARKVKCPMSRYGTTPHETRPLTSRSLTHLDITVLAAAEQPAVLPPSPANTDRRSRVFRLLAAADPGQDWTARQIADALEIGHLRSLSAQMGQWITQKFLVREGRGRYRLHPQWAKTPGDSLDSTTTIPA
;
A
#
# COMPACT_ATOMS: atom_id res chain seq x y z
N MET A 1 -17.19 -12.90 10.38
CA MET A 1 -18.13 -12.12 11.23
C MET A 1 -19.14 -11.38 10.35
N CYS A 2 -18.70 -10.54 9.41
CA CYS A 2 -19.61 -9.83 8.49
C CYS A 2 -20.59 -10.78 7.79
N ASP A 3 -20.10 -11.86 7.17
CA ASP A 3 -20.97 -12.82 6.46
C ASP A 3 -21.99 -13.54 7.35
N ALA A 4 -21.77 -13.56 8.68
CA ALA A 4 -22.72 -14.08 9.64
C ALA A 4 -23.75 -13.00 10.02
N ALA A 5 -23.28 -11.78 10.29
CA ALA A 5 -24.14 -10.62 10.55
C ALA A 5 -25.09 -10.33 9.38
N GLU A 6 -24.60 -10.43 8.14
CA GLU A 6 -25.39 -10.24 6.92
C GLU A 6 -26.57 -11.21 6.79
N THR A 7 -26.47 -12.41 7.40
CA THR A 7 -27.60 -13.36 7.41
C THR A 7 -28.72 -12.98 8.37
N ARG A 8 -28.51 -11.99 9.26
CA ARG A 8 -29.51 -11.55 10.25
C ARG A 8 -29.65 -10.01 10.25
N PRO A 9 -30.75 -9.47 9.69
CA PRO A 9 -30.92 -8.03 9.61
C PRO A 9 -30.94 -7.37 11.00
N GLY A 10 -30.32 -6.19 11.09
CA GLY A 10 -30.24 -5.41 12.34
C GLY A 10 -29.16 -5.86 13.33
N ILE A 11 -28.33 -6.84 12.98
CA ILE A 11 -27.12 -7.17 13.75
C ILE A 11 -25.91 -6.45 13.17
N ASP A 12 -25.28 -5.63 14.01
CA ASP A 12 -23.98 -5.04 13.72
C ASP A 12 -22.88 -6.11 13.87
N PRO A 13 -22.01 -6.32 12.86
CA PRO A 13 -20.91 -7.28 12.95
C PRO A 13 -19.97 -7.02 14.14
N ASP A 14 -19.87 -5.79 14.65
CA ASP A 14 -19.05 -5.47 15.84
C ASP A 14 -19.61 -6.08 17.14
N ARG A 15 -20.85 -6.56 17.11
CA ARG A 15 -21.47 -7.29 18.23
C ARG A 15 -21.09 -8.77 18.26
N LEU A 16 -20.53 -9.29 17.18
CA LEU A 16 -20.15 -10.69 17.08
C LEU A 16 -18.82 -10.93 17.82
N SER A 17 -18.88 -11.64 18.95
CA SER A 17 -17.73 -11.86 19.83
C SER A 17 -16.65 -12.70 19.16
N PHE A 18 -15.44 -12.14 19.05
CA PHE A 18 -14.27 -12.89 18.59
C PHE A 18 -13.94 -14.06 19.52
N THR A 19 -14.11 -13.90 20.84
CA THR A 19 -13.85 -14.96 21.82
C THR A 19 -14.74 -16.17 21.59
N ILE A 20 -16.04 -15.94 21.34
CA ILE A 20 -17.00 -17.03 21.05
C ILE A 20 -16.60 -17.74 19.76
N ALA A 21 -16.24 -16.99 18.71
CA ALA A 21 -15.77 -17.60 17.46
C ALA A 21 -14.52 -18.45 17.67
N LEU A 22 -13.53 -17.93 18.40
CA LEU A 22 -12.27 -18.61 18.63
C LEU A 22 -12.47 -19.89 19.44
N GLN A 23 -13.26 -19.83 20.52
CA GLN A 23 -13.58 -21.01 21.33
C GLN A 23 -14.37 -22.04 20.51
N THR A 24 -15.38 -21.61 19.77
CA THR A 24 -16.17 -22.51 18.91
C THR A 24 -15.31 -23.16 17.83
N ALA A 25 -14.38 -22.42 17.23
CA ALA A 25 -13.46 -22.96 16.24
C ALA A 25 -12.52 -24.01 16.86
N ALA A 26 -12.00 -23.74 18.06
CA ALA A 26 -11.17 -24.69 18.79
C ALA A 26 -11.95 -25.96 19.12
N ASP A 27 -13.18 -25.84 19.63
CA ASP A 27 -14.04 -26.98 19.95
C ASP A 27 -14.38 -27.81 18.71
N GLN A 28 -14.61 -27.17 17.55
CA GLN A 28 -14.85 -27.88 16.30
C GLN A 28 -13.63 -28.69 15.85
N ILE A 29 -12.43 -28.12 15.97
CA ILE A 29 -11.18 -28.82 15.63
C ILE A 29 -10.96 -30.00 16.58
N VAL A 30 -11.08 -29.79 17.89
CA VAL A 30 -10.86 -30.82 18.92
C VAL A 30 -11.85 -31.97 18.78
N ASN A 31 -13.13 -31.65 18.57
CA ASN A 31 -14.20 -32.64 18.47
C ASN A 31 -14.41 -33.16 17.05
N ALA A 32 -13.54 -32.80 16.10
CA ALA A 32 -13.68 -33.19 14.70
C ALA A 32 -15.10 -32.93 14.15
N SER A 33 -15.71 -31.81 14.57
CA SER A 33 -17.10 -31.47 14.26
C SER A 33 -17.19 -30.59 13.01
N ASN A 34 -18.29 -30.70 12.26
CA ASN A 34 -18.52 -29.94 11.02
C ASN A 34 -17.45 -30.13 9.92
N ILE A 35 -16.78 -31.29 9.87
CA ILE A 35 -15.72 -31.58 8.88
C ILE A 35 -16.28 -31.70 7.45
N THR A 36 -17.45 -32.30 7.29
CA THR A 36 -18.03 -32.65 5.98
C THR A 36 -19.20 -31.75 5.56
N GLY A 37 -19.67 -30.88 6.45
CA GLY A 37 -20.85 -30.05 6.23
C GLY A 37 -20.52 -28.60 5.91
N SER A 38 -21.36 -27.96 5.09
CA SER A 38 -21.40 -26.50 4.94
C SER A 38 -21.95 -25.78 6.18
N ASP A 39 -22.08 -26.50 7.29
CA ASP A 39 -22.80 -26.00 8.46
C ASP A 39 -21.93 -24.93 9.14
N ARG A 40 -22.43 -23.68 9.11
CA ARG A 40 -21.69 -22.50 9.57
C ARG A 40 -21.69 -22.46 11.10
N GLY A 41 -21.15 -23.49 11.76
CA GLY A 41 -21.24 -23.69 13.21
C GLY A 41 -20.64 -22.52 14.00
N ILE A 42 -19.53 -21.94 13.51
CA ILE A 42 -18.96 -20.72 14.10
C ILE A 42 -19.92 -19.54 13.93
N ALA A 43 -20.51 -19.36 12.76
CA ALA A 43 -21.48 -18.27 12.53
C ALA A 43 -22.72 -18.42 13.43
N LYS A 44 -23.27 -19.63 13.56
CA LYS A 44 -24.40 -19.93 14.44
C LYS A 44 -24.07 -19.61 15.90
N ALA A 45 -22.91 -20.04 16.40
CA ALA A 45 -22.50 -19.81 17.77
C ALA A 45 -22.38 -18.31 18.10
N VAL A 46 -21.76 -17.53 17.21
CA VAL A 46 -21.59 -16.10 17.47
C VAL A 46 -22.90 -15.31 17.30
N LEU A 47 -23.83 -15.80 16.47
CA LEU A 47 -25.18 -15.23 16.36
C LEU A 47 -26.11 -15.60 17.53
N ALA A 48 -25.79 -16.66 18.26
CA ALA A 48 -26.58 -17.11 19.41
C ALA A 48 -26.38 -16.20 20.65
N ASP A 49 -25.16 -15.69 20.85
CA ASP A 49 -24.82 -14.81 21.97
C ASP A 49 -24.09 -13.54 21.49
N PRO A 50 -24.81 -12.60 20.85
CA PRO A 50 -24.22 -11.34 20.42
C PRO A 50 -23.94 -10.44 21.63
N LEU A 51 -22.79 -9.78 21.63
CA LEU A 51 -22.44 -8.80 22.65
C LEU A 51 -23.52 -7.71 22.78
N PRO A 52 -23.63 -7.06 23.95
CA PRO A 52 -24.52 -5.93 24.14
C PRO A 52 -24.32 -4.88 23.04
N ALA A 53 -25.40 -4.23 22.63
CA ALA A 53 -25.33 -3.18 21.61
C ALA A 53 -24.32 -2.11 22.03
N ARG A 54 -23.25 -1.95 21.25
CA ARG A 54 -22.24 -0.91 21.47
C ARG A 54 -22.70 0.35 20.78
N ARG A 55 -22.67 1.47 21.50
CA ARG A 55 -22.93 2.79 20.88
C ARG A 55 -21.72 3.15 20.00
N PRO A 56 -21.91 3.39 18.69
CA PRO A 56 -20.80 3.84 17.87
C PRO A 56 -20.32 5.20 18.36
N ARG A 57 -19.00 5.32 18.52
CA ARG A 57 -18.35 6.53 19.00
C ARG A 57 -17.47 7.08 17.90
N ILE A 58 -17.70 8.34 17.54
CA ILE A 58 -16.88 9.06 16.59
C ILE A 58 -16.02 10.08 17.31
N SER A 59 -14.75 10.14 16.91
CA SER A 59 -13.89 11.28 17.19
C SER A 59 -12.88 11.43 16.06
N ALA A 60 -12.39 12.65 15.84
CA ALA A 60 -11.21 12.89 15.05
C ALA A 60 -10.05 12.12 15.71
N ARG A 61 -9.49 11.14 14.99
CA ARG A 61 -8.31 10.40 15.47
C ARG A 61 -7.07 11.04 14.87
N LYS A 62 -6.25 11.66 15.72
CA LYS A 62 -4.92 12.15 15.36
C LYS A 62 -3.89 11.18 15.92
N VAL A 63 -2.97 10.73 15.07
CA VAL A 63 -1.77 10.05 15.56
C VAL A 63 -0.99 11.06 16.39
N LYS A 64 -0.71 10.76 17.66
CA LYS A 64 0.12 11.61 18.54
C LYS A 64 1.61 11.49 18.18
N CYS A 65 1.95 11.70 16.91
CA CYS A 65 3.31 11.66 16.42
C CYS A 65 3.62 13.00 15.72
N PRO A 66 4.57 13.80 16.24
CA PRO A 66 4.92 15.10 15.66
C PRO A 66 5.56 15.00 14.26
N MET A 67 6.10 13.83 13.90
CA MET A 67 6.66 13.57 12.57
C MET A 67 5.65 12.91 11.60
N SER A 68 4.39 12.76 12.01
CA SER A 68 3.36 12.20 11.13
C SER A 68 3.16 13.09 9.92
N ARG A 69 3.31 12.52 8.71
CA ARG A 69 2.90 13.17 7.45
C ARG A 69 1.40 13.49 7.44
N TYR A 70 0.61 12.74 8.20
CA TYR A 70 -0.80 12.99 8.42
C TYR A 70 -0.94 13.98 9.59
N GLY A 71 -0.83 15.27 9.27
CA GLY A 71 -1.10 16.38 10.18
C GLY A 71 -2.60 16.60 10.40
N THR A 72 -2.97 17.78 10.90
CA THR A 72 -4.40 18.15 11.05
C THR A 72 -5.03 18.23 9.65
N THR A 73 -6.04 17.40 9.39
CA THR A 73 -6.83 17.44 8.17
C THR A 73 -7.51 18.81 8.08
N PRO A 74 -7.29 19.63 7.02
CA PRO A 74 -7.84 20.99 6.92
C PRO A 74 -9.36 21.04 7.01
N HIS A 75 -10.02 19.95 6.63
CA HIS A 75 -11.47 19.77 6.67
C HIS A 75 -11.90 18.64 7.60
N GLU A 76 -11.20 18.43 8.72
CA GLU A 76 -11.65 17.47 9.73
C GLU A 76 -12.97 17.96 10.35
N THR A 77 -14.07 17.32 9.95
CA THR A 77 -15.43 17.64 10.44
C THR A 77 -15.82 16.83 11.68
N ARG A 78 -15.01 15.82 12.06
CA ARG A 78 -15.33 14.95 13.19
C ARG A 78 -15.00 15.63 14.53
N PRO A 79 -15.76 15.33 15.60
CA PRO A 79 -15.56 15.95 16.91
C PRO A 79 -14.21 15.56 17.52
N LEU A 80 -13.54 16.50 18.20
CA LEU A 80 -12.24 16.24 18.86
C LEU A 80 -12.34 15.31 20.08
N THR A 81 -13.52 15.26 20.72
CA THR A 81 -13.81 14.35 21.82
C THR A 81 -14.72 13.22 21.35
N SER A 82 -14.66 12.10 22.06
CA SER A 82 -15.53 10.97 21.77
C SER A 82 -17.00 11.36 21.96
N ARG A 83 -17.76 11.38 20.87
CA ARG A 83 -19.21 11.61 20.91
C ARG A 83 -19.96 10.36 20.48
N SER A 84 -21.08 10.12 21.16
CA SER A 84 -22.04 9.09 20.75
C SER A 84 -22.70 9.49 19.45
N LEU A 85 -22.74 8.57 18.50
CA LEU A 85 -23.55 8.70 17.28
C LEU A 85 -25.00 8.34 17.61
N THR A 86 -25.91 9.29 17.38
CA THR A 86 -27.35 9.13 17.62
C THR A 86 -28.11 8.70 16.37
N HIS A 87 -27.62 9.05 15.20
CA HIS A 87 -28.19 8.73 13.89
C HIS A 87 -27.08 8.64 12.83
N LEU A 88 -27.25 7.77 11.83
CA LEU A 88 -26.33 7.59 10.71
C LEU A 88 -27.13 7.44 9.42
N ASP A 89 -26.91 8.36 8.47
CA ASP A 89 -27.41 8.23 7.10
C ASP A 89 -26.30 7.66 6.22
N ILE A 90 -26.55 6.50 5.63
CA ILE A 90 -25.61 5.82 4.74
C ILE A 90 -26.15 5.91 3.32
N THR A 91 -25.50 6.73 2.48
CA THR A 91 -25.78 6.78 1.04
C THR A 91 -24.78 5.90 0.32
N VAL A 92 -25.24 4.78 -0.23
CA VAL A 92 -24.40 3.91 -1.06
C VAL A 92 -24.36 4.51 -2.46
N LEU A 93 -23.21 5.07 -2.84
CA LEU A 93 -22.97 5.55 -4.19
C LEU A 93 -22.49 4.37 -5.06
N ALA A 94 -22.99 4.28 -6.28
CA ALA A 94 -22.41 3.38 -7.28
C ALA A 94 -20.92 3.71 -7.45
N ALA A 95 -20.10 2.69 -7.67
CA ALA A 95 -18.67 2.89 -7.92
C ALA A 95 -18.51 3.81 -9.13
N ALA A 96 -18.07 5.04 -8.89
CA ALA A 96 -17.60 5.89 -9.97
C ALA A 96 -16.42 5.18 -10.62
N GLU A 97 -16.42 5.10 -11.95
CA GLU A 97 -15.26 4.60 -12.71
C GLU A 97 -14.03 5.33 -12.20
N GLN A 98 -13.16 4.59 -11.52
CA GLN A 98 -11.96 5.14 -10.93
C GLN A 98 -11.15 5.71 -12.09
N PRO A 99 -10.91 7.04 -12.16
CA PRO A 99 -10.12 7.59 -13.25
C PRO A 99 -8.79 6.84 -13.24
N ALA A 100 -8.42 6.33 -14.42
CA ALA A 100 -7.23 5.53 -14.63
C ALA A 100 -6.07 6.13 -13.82
N VAL A 101 -5.40 5.28 -13.03
CA VAL A 101 -4.23 5.59 -12.19
C VAL A 101 -3.58 6.88 -12.66
N LEU A 102 -3.70 7.95 -11.88
CA LEU A 102 -3.10 9.23 -12.22
C LEU A 102 -1.66 8.94 -12.66
N PRO A 103 -1.24 9.34 -13.87
CA PRO A 103 0.12 9.08 -14.33
C PRO A 103 1.08 9.57 -13.25
N PRO A 104 2.17 8.85 -12.98
CA PRO A 104 3.16 9.29 -12.00
C PRO A 104 3.47 10.75 -12.30
N SER A 105 3.30 11.63 -11.31
CA SER A 105 3.44 13.08 -11.48
C SER A 105 4.66 13.37 -12.35
N PRO A 106 4.53 14.18 -13.42
CA PRO A 106 5.60 14.35 -14.41
C PRO A 106 6.90 14.84 -13.77
N ALA A 107 6.83 15.55 -12.64
CA ALA A 107 7.99 15.98 -11.86
C ALA A 107 8.82 14.81 -11.28
N ASN A 108 8.18 13.70 -10.91
CA ASN A 108 8.87 12.51 -10.37
C ASN A 108 9.51 11.69 -11.52
N THR A 109 8.82 11.62 -12.67
CA THR A 109 9.35 11.02 -13.89
C THR A 109 10.54 11.82 -14.44
N ASP A 110 10.46 13.15 -14.42
CA ASP A 110 11.55 14.04 -14.83
C ASP A 110 12.79 13.86 -13.94
N ARG A 111 12.61 13.89 -12.61
CA ARG A 111 13.72 13.70 -11.67
C ARG A 111 14.43 12.36 -11.85
N ARG A 112 13.68 11.26 -11.96
CA ARG A 112 14.25 9.93 -12.21
C ARG A 112 15.01 9.88 -13.53
N SER A 113 14.43 10.43 -14.59
CA SER A 113 15.04 10.44 -15.92
C SER A 113 16.33 11.27 -15.94
N ARG A 114 16.38 12.39 -15.21
CA ARG A 114 17.58 13.23 -15.06
C ARG A 114 18.69 12.52 -14.30
N VAL A 115 18.38 11.79 -13.23
CA VAL A 115 19.37 10.96 -12.51
C VAL A 115 19.91 9.84 -13.41
N PHE A 116 19.04 9.13 -14.13
CA PHE A 116 19.48 8.02 -14.98
C PHE A 116 20.30 8.52 -16.15
N ARG A 117 19.95 9.65 -16.76
CA ARG A 117 20.75 10.29 -17.82
C ARG A 117 22.14 10.68 -17.32
N LEU A 118 22.24 11.23 -16.10
CA LEU A 118 23.52 11.58 -15.49
C LEU A 118 24.38 10.34 -15.23
N LEU A 119 23.78 9.26 -14.70
CA LEU A 119 24.49 8.01 -14.44
C LEU A 119 24.88 7.26 -15.72
N ALA A 120 24.10 7.39 -16.79
CA ALA A 120 24.38 6.76 -18.09
C ALA A 120 25.42 7.53 -18.92
N ALA A 121 25.53 8.85 -18.73
CA ALA A 121 26.55 9.68 -19.40
C ALA A 121 27.94 9.58 -18.75
N ALA A 122 28.03 9.00 -17.55
CA ALA A 122 29.29 8.78 -16.84
C ALA A 122 29.98 7.49 -17.31
N ASP A 123 31.30 7.42 -17.18
CA ASP A 123 32.07 6.24 -17.54
C ASP A 123 31.56 4.98 -16.81
N PRO A 124 31.54 3.80 -17.46
CA PRO A 124 30.93 2.58 -16.91
C PRO A 124 31.59 2.06 -15.62
N GLY A 125 32.77 2.57 -15.26
CA GLY A 125 33.46 2.28 -13.99
C GLY A 125 33.21 3.30 -12.88
N GLN A 126 32.48 4.39 -13.12
CA GLN A 126 32.33 5.47 -12.17
C GLN A 126 31.22 5.21 -11.16
N ASP A 127 31.60 5.15 -9.88
CA ASP A 127 30.67 5.03 -8.77
C ASP A 127 30.20 6.41 -8.30
N TRP A 128 28.88 6.57 -8.14
CA TRP A 128 28.29 7.81 -7.67
C TRP A 128 27.80 7.71 -6.24
N THR A 129 28.09 8.71 -5.41
CA THR A 129 27.44 8.86 -4.11
C THR A 129 26.14 9.66 -4.24
N ALA A 130 25.17 9.42 -3.36
CA ALA A 130 23.92 10.19 -3.35
C ALA A 130 24.16 11.70 -3.20
N ARG A 131 25.24 12.10 -2.53
CA ARG A 131 25.65 13.50 -2.39
C ARG A 131 26.14 14.09 -3.71
N GLN A 132 27.03 13.39 -4.43
CA GLN A 132 27.51 13.84 -5.74
C GLN A 132 26.36 13.96 -6.76
N ILE A 133 25.39 13.04 -6.73
CA ILE A 133 24.19 13.12 -7.58
C ILE A 133 23.32 14.32 -7.19
N ALA A 134 23.17 14.58 -5.89
CA ALA A 134 22.42 15.74 -5.40
C ALA A 134 23.09 17.06 -5.82
N ASP A 135 24.40 17.15 -5.69
CA ASP A 135 25.17 18.34 -6.06
C ASP A 135 25.13 18.57 -7.58
N ALA A 136 25.31 17.51 -8.40
CA ALA A 136 25.31 17.62 -9.86
C ALA A 136 23.94 17.92 -10.49
N LEU A 137 22.85 17.67 -9.75
CA LEU A 137 21.48 17.96 -10.20
C LEU A 137 20.81 19.08 -9.40
N GLU A 138 21.56 19.77 -8.54
CA GLU A 138 21.08 20.84 -7.65
C GLU A 138 19.85 20.42 -6.80
N ILE A 139 19.83 19.16 -6.35
CA ILE A 139 18.73 18.61 -5.56
C ILE A 139 18.93 18.94 -4.08
N GLY A 140 18.15 19.88 -3.56
CA GLY A 140 18.23 20.33 -2.15
C GLY A 140 17.77 19.32 -1.08
N HIS A 141 17.36 18.10 -1.44
CA HIS A 141 16.79 17.12 -0.50
C HIS A 141 17.49 15.75 -0.51
N LEU A 142 18.69 15.69 0.09
CA LEU A 142 19.54 14.50 0.12
C LEU A 142 18.89 13.25 0.76
N ARG A 143 18.08 13.42 1.82
CA ARG A 143 17.39 12.29 2.48
C ARG A 143 16.35 11.65 1.55
N SER A 144 15.57 12.48 0.87
CA SER A 144 14.56 12.03 -0.09
C SER A 144 15.21 11.32 -1.28
N LEU A 145 16.32 11.86 -1.80
CA LEU A 145 17.09 11.21 -2.85
C LEU A 145 17.68 9.87 -2.39
N SER A 146 18.28 9.82 -1.19
CA SER A 146 18.82 8.57 -0.63
C SER A 146 17.76 7.47 -0.50
N ALA A 147 16.53 7.83 -0.08
CA ALA A 147 15.41 6.89 -0.04
C ALA A 147 14.98 6.41 -1.43
N GLN A 148 14.92 7.32 -2.42
CA GLN A 148 14.63 6.98 -3.82
C GLN A 148 15.69 6.04 -4.43
N MET A 149 16.97 6.30 -4.16
CA MET A 149 18.07 5.43 -4.59
C MET A 149 17.94 4.03 -3.97
N GLY A 150 17.55 3.94 -2.69
CA GLY A 150 17.24 2.66 -2.03
C GLY A 150 16.09 1.90 -2.71
N GLN A 151 15.01 2.60 -3.03
CA GLN A 151 13.88 2.04 -3.77
C GLN A 151 14.28 1.55 -5.17
N TRP A 152 15.12 2.31 -5.89
CA TRP A 152 15.59 1.93 -7.23
C TRP A 152 16.55 0.73 -7.23
N ILE A 153 17.23 0.46 -6.12
CA ILE A 153 17.97 -0.81 -5.92
C ILE A 153 16.99 -1.97 -5.77
N THR A 154 15.94 -1.83 -4.96
CA THR A 154 14.90 -2.87 -4.82
C THR A 154 14.24 -3.18 -6.15
N GLN A 155 14.04 -2.16 -6.99
CA GLN A 155 13.47 -2.27 -8.33
C GLN A 155 14.50 -2.68 -9.42
N LYS A 156 15.75 -3.00 -9.04
CA LYS A 156 16.81 -3.48 -9.96
C LYS A 156 17.23 -2.51 -11.07
N PHE A 157 16.97 -1.22 -10.90
CA PHE A 157 17.48 -0.18 -11.81
C PHE A 157 18.92 0.19 -11.48
N LEU A 158 19.29 0.17 -10.20
CA LEU A 158 20.62 0.53 -9.71
C LEU A 158 21.27 -0.65 -8.98
N VAL A 159 22.60 -0.71 -9.04
CA VAL A 159 23.43 -1.61 -8.25
C VAL A 159 24.17 -0.80 -7.20
N ARG A 160 24.32 -1.37 -6.01
CA ARG A 160 25.08 -0.77 -4.91
C ARG A 160 26.42 -1.50 -4.79
N GLU A 161 27.47 -0.86 -5.27
CA GLU A 161 28.85 -1.40 -5.34
C GLU A 161 29.58 -1.27 -3.98
N GLY A 162 29.07 -0.47 -3.05
CA GLY A 162 29.69 -0.26 -1.74
C GLY A 162 28.85 0.55 -0.76
N ARG A 163 29.50 1.16 0.24
CA ARG A 163 28.82 2.05 1.21
C ARG A 163 28.33 3.33 0.51
N GLY A 164 27.05 3.34 0.11
CA GLY A 164 26.41 4.52 -0.49
C GLY A 164 26.93 4.89 -1.88
N ARG A 165 27.54 3.93 -2.58
CA ARG A 165 27.99 4.05 -3.97
C ARG A 165 27.02 3.33 -4.88
N TYR A 166 26.52 4.04 -5.86
CA TYR A 166 25.48 3.60 -6.76
C TYR A 166 26.01 3.63 -8.19
N ARG A 167 25.67 2.59 -8.93
CA ARG A 167 25.94 2.47 -10.36
C ARG A 167 24.64 2.11 -11.08
N LEU A 168 24.48 2.57 -12.30
CA LEU A 168 23.37 2.12 -13.15
C LEU A 168 23.55 0.64 -13.46
N HIS A 169 22.49 -0.15 -13.34
CA HIS A 169 22.57 -1.56 -13.69
C HIS A 169 22.88 -1.70 -15.19
N PRO A 170 23.79 -2.61 -15.61
CA PRO A 170 24.26 -2.70 -16.99
C PRO A 170 23.15 -2.87 -18.05
N GLN A 171 22.07 -3.57 -17.70
CA GLN A 171 20.86 -3.68 -18.54
C GLN A 171 20.18 -2.33 -18.87
N TRP A 172 20.38 -1.31 -18.03
CA TRP A 172 19.88 0.06 -18.21
C TRP A 172 20.97 1.05 -18.67
N ALA A 173 22.24 0.67 -18.59
CA ALA A 173 23.37 1.43 -19.12
C ALA A 173 23.57 1.24 -20.63
N LYS A 174 22.99 0.17 -21.21
CA LYS A 174 22.89 0.02 -22.65
C LYS A 174 21.88 1.02 -23.19
N THR A 175 22.37 2.10 -23.80
CA THR A 175 21.60 2.88 -24.77
C THR A 175 21.08 1.92 -25.85
N PRO A 176 19.77 1.93 -26.19
CA PRO A 176 19.29 1.20 -27.35
C PRO A 176 19.86 1.86 -28.60
N GLY A 177 20.80 1.16 -29.24
CA GLY A 177 21.52 1.64 -30.40
C GLY A 177 22.44 0.57 -30.94
N ASP A 178 21.92 -0.66 -31.10
CA ASP A 178 22.38 -1.61 -32.11
C ASP A 178 21.48 -2.85 -32.14
N SER A 179 20.40 -2.77 -32.92
CA SER A 179 19.74 -3.94 -33.52
C SER A 179 18.73 -3.47 -34.59
N LEU A 180 19.23 -2.77 -35.61
CA LEU A 180 18.62 -2.85 -36.93
C LEU A 180 19.58 -3.73 -37.73
N ASP A 181 19.36 -5.03 -37.70
CA ASP A 181 19.73 -5.95 -38.79
C ASP A 181 19.30 -7.37 -38.38
N SER A 182 18.12 -7.75 -38.86
CA SER A 182 17.76 -9.13 -39.12
C SER A 182 16.70 -9.12 -40.21
N THR A 183 17.18 -8.92 -41.43
CA THR A 183 16.49 -9.30 -42.66
C THR A 183 16.09 -10.76 -42.55
N THR A 184 14.81 -11.04 -42.30
CA THR A 184 14.23 -12.35 -42.60
C THR A 184 13.53 -12.24 -43.94
N THR A 185 14.31 -12.53 -44.98
CA THR A 185 13.84 -12.90 -46.31
C THR A 185 13.00 -14.17 -46.17
N ILE A 186 11.72 -14.10 -46.57
CA ILE A 186 10.87 -15.26 -46.84
C ILE A 186 10.75 -15.36 -48.36
N PRO A 187 11.20 -16.43 -49.02
CA PRO A 187 10.73 -16.77 -50.36
C PRO A 187 9.64 -17.85 -50.30
N ALA A 188 8.52 -17.49 -50.96
CA ALA A 188 7.45 -18.26 -51.59
C ALA A 188 6.99 -19.59 -50.95
#